data_AF-A0A1X0QNI3-F1
#
_entry.id   AF-A0A1X0QNI3-F1
#
_cell.length_a   1.000
_cell.length_b   1.000
_cell.length_c   1.000
_cell.angle_alpha   90.00
_cell.angle_beta   90.00
_cell.angle_gamma   90.00
#
_symmetry.space_group_name_H-M   'P 1'
#
loop_
_entity.id
_entity.type
_entity.pdbx_description
1 polymer ?
#
loop_
_entity_poly.entity_id
_entity_poly.type
_entity_poly.pdbx_seq_one_letter_code
_entity_poly.pdbx_strand_id
1 'polypeptide(L)'
;MGHRIPKIVHFVYGLRDPEPTLDLIHYLAIKSAHDVLKPEKIMFHYHHLPVGDNFERARPMLTLNKVPLVQKVFDRPVSHYAHRADVVRLEVLEKYGGIYVDLDLISLKPIDHLLNKEFIMAQEGVDGSVGLCNAMIMARPHSRFIQRWYATYATFDSSDWNYHSVVLPGKLAPFFPNEVTVLNYTSYFWPLWDSAGLRTLFLEKSYDFSANLGTHIWESAANKNLMKDVNEKVIMEIDNSLYCRLRPFLLDGKPDPRPNSCRILRHTKRADGLVGHWPLKEPTNKARKGINPLPAEDDSGNHLAGIMRNAVYVNDGVYLSGDTSYIFLGMPTKTSAQTITVSWWMKTAVSNPGSGRMAMVIQTDHGRICAYTHQLKRNAESISIKAIKRNEKWKWDGIAGLQLRPSPFGLDREYHHYTLTIHPVSTNQSIPAIALYMDGHVVVSKANWNYPREIGSIVRGIWFGSIEPLNDKYQSPWDNSVNLEATFRDIHVWEKGLSSEEILHLYHTNKPKKSTRKKLSHNT
;
A
#
# COMPACT_ATOMS: atom_id res chain seq x y z
N MET A 1 -30.88 32.86 8.96
CA MET A 1 -29.65 32.04 9.09
C MET A 1 -29.94 30.65 8.55
N GLY A 2 -29.02 30.09 7.74
CA GLY A 2 -29.25 28.83 7.01
C GLY A 2 -29.35 27.64 7.96
N HIS A 3 -30.41 26.86 7.84
CA HIS A 3 -30.68 25.68 8.68
C HIS A 3 -29.89 24.42 8.23
N ARG A 4 -28.97 24.56 7.26
CA ARG A 4 -28.24 23.48 6.60
C ARG A 4 -26.76 23.85 6.44
N ILE A 5 -25.92 22.84 6.34
CA ILE A 5 -24.50 22.96 5.99
C ILE A 5 -24.41 23.50 4.55
N PRO A 6 -23.79 24.67 4.32
CA PRO A 6 -23.59 25.20 2.98
C PRO A 6 -22.79 24.23 2.12
N LYS A 7 -23.11 24.13 0.83
CA LYS A 7 -22.38 23.24 -0.09
C LYS A 7 -21.14 23.93 -0.66
N ILE A 8 -20.30 24.42 0.25
CA ILE A 8 -19.04 25.10 -0.02
C ILE A 8 -17.92 24.15 0.44
N VAL A 9 -16.97 23.84 -0.44
CA VAL A 9 -15.81 23.03 -0.07
C VAL A 9 -14.65 23.93 0.29
N HIS A 10 -13.91 23.60 1.35
CA HIS A 10 -12.76 24.35 1.83
C HIS A 10 -11.50 23.49 1.78
N PHE A 11 -10.46 23.99 1.12
CA PHE A 11 -9.09 23.48 1.21
C PHE A 11 -8.18 24.53 1.84
N VAL A 12 -7.19 24.09 2.62
CA VAL A 12 -6.18 24.97 3.24
C VAL A 12 -4.80 24.52 2.80
N TYR A 13 -3.97 25.43 2.29
CA TYR A 13 -2.61 25.11 1.84
C TYR A 13 -1.65 26.31 1.88
N GLY A 14 -0.37 26.06 1.59
CA GLY A 14 0.62 27.12 1.42
C GLY A 14 0.93 27.90 2.70
N LEU A 15 1.01 27.20 3.83
CA LEU A 15 1.27 27.77 5.17
C LEU A 15 2.72 27.54 5.67
N ARG A 16 3.60 27.03 4.80
CA ARG A 16 4.98 26.65 5.14
C ARG A 16 6.01 27.43 4.30
N ASP A 17 6.20 27.00 3.06
CA ASP A 17 7.29 27.50 2.21
C ASP A 17 6.80 28.64 1.29
N PRO A 18 7.68 29.59 0.93
CA PRO A 18 7.43 30.47 -0.20
C PRO A 18 7.35 29.63 -1.49
N GLU A 19 6.39 29.92 -2.36
CA GLU A 19 6.17 29.22 -3.64
C GLU A 19 5.85 27.70 -3.52
N PRO A 20 4.82 27.31 -2.76
CA PRO A 20 4.44 25.90 -2.65
C PRO A 20 3.93 25.36 -4.00
N THR A 21 4.08 24.07 -4.25
CA THR A 21 3.50 23.40 -5.43
C THR A 21 2.35 22.48 -5.03
N LEU A 22 1.43 22.22 -5.95
CA LEU A 22 0.50 21.11 -5.81
C LEU A 22 1.08 19.85 -6.47
N ASP A 23 1.16 18.76 -5.74
CA ASP A 23 1.43 17.45 -6.31
C ASP A 23 0.19 16.90 -7.01
N LEU A 24 0.36 15.87 -7.82
CA LEU A 24 -0.74 15.27 -8.60
C LEU A 24 -1.90 14.83 -7.68
N ILE A 25 -1.59 14.31 -6.51
CA ILE A 25 -2.59 13.94 -5.50
C ILE A 25 -3.41 15.14 -5.04
N HIS A 26 -2.79 16.30 -4.79
CA HIS A 26 -3.51 17.50 -4.37
C HIS A 26 -4.49 17.96 -5.44
N TYR A 27 -4.07 17.94 -6.72
CA TYR A 27 -4.96 18.18 -7.84
C TYR A 27 -6.13 17.17 -7.87
N LEU A 28 -5.84 15.88 -7.68
CA LEU A 28 -6.87 14.83 -7.68
C LEU A 28 -7.85 14.96 -6.51
N ALA A 29 -7.41 15.42 -5.33
CA ALA A 29 -8.30 15.73 -4.21
C ALA A 29 -9.27 16.85 -4.58
N ILE A 30 -8.78 17.96 -5.15
CA ILE A 30 -9.60 19.08 -5.62
C ILE A 30 -10.56 18.61 -6.73
N LYS A 31 -10.07 17.88 -7.73
CA LYS A 31 -10.88 17.35 -8.84
C LYS A 31 -11.96 16.40 -8.34
N SER A 32 -11.64 15.53 -7.39
CA SER A 32 -12.62 14.61 -6.80
C SER A 32 -13.71 15.37 -6.04
N ALA A 33 -13.36 16.42 -5.29
CA ALA A 33 -14.34 17.25 -4.61
C ALA A 33 -15.24 17.99 -5.61
N HIS A 34 -14.66 18.55 -6.67
CA HIS A 34 -15.40 19.20 -7.75
C HIS A 34 -16.39 18.24 -8.43
N ASP A 35 -15.92 17.10 -8.91
CA ASP A 35 -16.71 16.19 -9.74
C ASP A 35 -17.77 15.42 -8.95
N VAL A 36 -17.42 14.99 -7.72
CA VAL A 36 -18.27 14.13 -6.89
C VAL A 36 -19.19 14.93 -6.00
N LEU A 37 -18.65 15.91 -5.27
CA LEU A 37 -19.45 16.69 -4.34
C LEU A 37 -20.29 17.72 -5.08
N LYS A 38 -19.83 18.24 -6.23
CA LYS A 38 -20.52 19.28 -7.02
C LYS A 38 -20.91 20.48 -6.14
N PRO A 39 -19.94 21.14 -5.49
CA PRO A 39 -20.22 22.27 -4.61
C PRO A 39 -20.62 23.52 -5.40
N GLU A 40 -21.22 24.49 -4.71
CA GLU A 40 -21.49 25.81 -5.27
C GLU A 40 -20.19 26.56 -5.58
N LYS A 41 -19.16 26.34 -4.75
CA LYS A 41 -17.78 26.83 -4.94
C LYS A 41 -16.80 26.03 -4.09
N ILE A 42 -15.55 26.02 -4.53
CA ILE A 42 -14.42 25.49 -3.76
C ILE A 42 -13.57 26.68 -3.31
N MET A 43 -13.56 26.97 -2.02
CA MET A 43 -12.72 28.00 -1.43
C MET A 43 -11.32 27.43 -1.13
N PHE A 44 -10.30 28.05 -1.72
CA PHE A 44 -8.91 27.68 -1.49
C PHE A 44 -8.24 28.73 -0.61
N HIS A 45 -7.98 28.37 0.64
CA HIS A 45 -7.42 29.26 1.65
C HIS A 45 -5.89 29.11 1.68
N TYR A 46 -5.18 30.20 1.39
CA TYR A 46 -3.72 30.16 1.24
C TYR A 46 -3.01 31.36 1.87
N HIS A 47 -1.78 31.17 2.33
CA HIS A 47 -0.90 32.29 2.65
C HIS A 47 0.06 32.57 1.49
N HIS A 48 0.82 31.56 1.08
CA HIS A 48 1.61 31.54 -0.15
C HIS A 48 0.79 30.87 -1.26
N LEU A 49 0.59 31.58 -2.38
CA LEU A 49 -0.18 31.05 -3.50
C LEU A 49 0.63 29.94 -4.17
N PRO A 50 0.04 28.76 -4.44
CA PRO A 50 0.78 27.71 -5.11
C PRO A 50 1.13 28.06 -6.55
N VAL A 51 2.20 27.42 -7.05
CA VAL A 51 2.65 27.50 -8.44
C VAL A 51 2.71 26.10 -9.07
N GLY A 52 2.94 26.04 -10.38
CA GLY A 52 3.13 24.79 -11.12
C GLY A 52 1.86 24.23 -11.77
N ASP A 53 2.06 23.25 -12.66
CA ASP A 53 1.03 22.78 -13.59
C ASP A 53 -0.24 22.27 -12.91
N ASN A 54 -0.10 21.50 -11.82
CA ASN A 54 -1.25 20.97 -11.09
C ASN A 54 -2.07 22.07 -10.42
N PHE A 55 -1.44 23.16 -9.99
CA PHE A 55 -2.17 24.31 -9.47
C PHE A 55 -2.92 25.02 -10.59
N GLU A 56 -2.29 25.29 -11.73
CA GLU A 56 -2.97 25.93 -12.86
C GLU A 56 -4.11 25.07 -13.42
N ARG A 57 -3.97 23.73 -13.41
CA ARG A 57 -5.07 22.80 -13.70
C ARG A 57 -6.21 22.87 -12.69
N ALA A 58 -5.89 23.05 -11.40
CA ALA A 58 -6.90 23.17 -10.34
C ALA A 58 -7.61 24.52 -10.36
N ARG A 59 -6.89 25.59 -10.71
CA ARG A 59 -7.28 27.00 -10.55
C ARG A 59 -8.67 27.35 -11.09
N PRO A 60 -9.14 26.86 -12.26
CA PRO A 60 -10.49 27.15 -12.74
C PRO A 60 -11.62 26.66 -11.81
N MET A 61 -11.35 25.67 -10.94
CA MET A 61 -12.31 25.15 -9.97
C MET A 61 -12.33 25.93 -8.65
N LEU A 62 -11.39 26.86 -8.46
CA LEU A 62 -11.10 27.47 -7.15
C LEU A 62 -11.54 28.93 -7.04
N THR A 63 -12.11 29.27 -5.89
CA THR A 63 -12.25 30.63 -5.38
C THR A 63 -11.11 30.90 -4.40
N LEU A 64 -10.16 31.74 -4.80
CA LEU A 64 -8.97 32.03 -4.01
C LEU A 64 -9.27 32.95 -2.82
N ASN A 65 -8.81 32.56 -1.63
CA ASN A 65 -8.96 33.36 -0.41
C ASN A 65 -7.62 33.43 0.36
N LYS A 66 -6.94 34.58 0.31
CA LYS A 66 -5.71 34.78 1.05
C LYS A 66 -5.99 34.86 2.56
N VAL A 67 -5.20 34.15 3.37
CA VAL A 67 -5.25 34.17 4.84
C VAL A 67 -3.93 34.64 5.44
N PRO A 68 -3.95 35.29 6.61
CA PRO A 68 -2.73 35.59 7.35
C PRO A 68 -2.08 34.29 7.83
N LEU A 69 -0.77 34.33 8.05
CA LEU A 69 -0.07 33.21 8.65
C LEU A 69 -0.40 33.15 10.14
N VAL A 70 -0.99 32.05 10.60
CA VAL A 70 -1.30 31.84 12.02
C VAL A 70 -0.01 31.65 12.79
N GLN A 71 0.35 32.63 13.61
CA GLN A 71 1.50 32.55 14.53
C GLN A 71 1.09 32.20 15.96
N LYS A 72 -0.16 32.49 16.31
CA LYS A 72 -0.76 32.18 17.62
C LYS A 72 -2.25 31.95 17.49
N VAL A 73 -2.80 31.19 18.42
CA VAL A 73 -4.24 30.96 18.61
C VAL A 73 -4.56 31.27 20.08
N PHE A 74 -5.44 32.24 20.32
CA PHE A 74 -5.51 32.93 21.62
C PHE A 74 -4.12 33.44 22.04
N ASP A 75 -3.61 32.98 23.18
CA ASP A 75 -2.28 33.32 23.69
C ASP A 75 -1.26 32.17 23.53
N ARG A 76 -1.58 31.15 22.70
CA ARG A 76 -0.74 29.97 22.49
C ARG A 76 -0.01 30.05 21.14
N PRO A 77 1.33 29.83 21.10
CA PRO A 77 2.08 29.85 19.86
C PRO A 77 1.73 28.67 18.96
N VAL A 78 1.73 28.90 17.64
CA VAL A 78 1.50 27.87 16.61
C VAL A 78 2.70 27.83 15.67
N SER A 79 3.59 26.87 15.89
CA SER A 79 4.86 26.75 15.16
C SER A 79 4.74 25.90 13.89
N HIS A 80 4.02 24.78 13.97
CA HIS A 80 3.95 23.80 12.88
C HIS A 80 2.84 24.13 11.87
N TYR A 81 3.13 24.03 10.57
CA TYR A 81 2.19 24.39 9.50
C TYR A 81 0.89 23.56 9.51
N ALA A 82 0.96 22.28 9.93
CA ALA A 82 -0.23 21.44 10.12
C ALA A 82 -1.17 22.03 11.19
N HIS A 83 -0.62 22.47 12.33
CA HIS A 83 -1.41 23.14 13.37
C HIS A 83 -1.94 24.50 12.93
N ARG A 84 -1.21 25.23 12.06
CA ARG A 84 -1.75 26.45 11.43
C ARG A 84 -2.98 26.12 10.58
N ALA A 85 -2.93 25.02 9.83
CA ALA A 85 -4.06 24.56 9.03
C ALA A 85 -5.25 24.14 9.90
N ASP A 86 -5.00 23.55 11.08
CA ASP A 86 -6.03 23.23 12.07
C ASP A 86 -6.78 24.48 12.56
N VAL A 87 -6.07 25.58 12.78
CA VAL A 87 -6.70 26.84 13.19
C VAL A 87 -7.52 27.43 12.04
N VAL A 88 -6.91 27.55 10.85
CA VAL A 88 -7.59 28.13 9.67
C VAL A 88 -8.85 27.34 9.31
N ARG A 89 -8.82 26.00 9.30
CA ARG A 89 -10.00 25.18 8.95
C ARG A 89 -11.16 25.39 9.92
N LEU A 90 -10.88 25.60 11.22
CA LEU A 90 -11.92 25.90 12.19
C LEU A 90 -12.49 27.31 12.01
N GLU A 91 -11.63 28.30 11.79
CA GLU A 91 -12.06 29.70 11.56
C GLU A 91 -12.92 29.84 10.30
N VAL A 92 -12.54 29.17 9.20
CA VAL A 92 -13.31 29.26 7.94
C VAL A 92 -14.66 28.55 8.05
N LEU A 93 -14.73 27.41 8.74
CA LEU A 93 -15.99 26.70 8.97
C LEU A 93 -16.89 27.43 9.98
N GLU A 94 -16.30 28.11 10.96
CA GLU A 94 -17.05 28.98 11.88
C GLU A 94 -17.74 30.09 11.10
N LYS A 95 -16.99 30.77 10.22
CA LYS A 95 -17.45 31.94 9.48
C LYS A 95 -18.38 31.59 8.32
N TYR A 96 -18.02 30.61 7.52
CA TYR A 96 -18.71 30.30 6.26
C TYR A 96 -19.58 29.04 6.34
N GLY A 97 -19.43 28.22 7.40
CA GLY A 97 -19.89 26.82 7.35
C GLY A 97 -19.14 26.06 6.25
N GLY A 98 -19.72 24.95 5.81
CA GLY A 98 -19.23 24.22 4.64
C GLY A 98 -18.69 22.84 4.95
N ILE A 99 -17.90 22.34 4.01
CA ILE A 99 -17.26 21.02 4.00
C ILE A 99 -15.76 21.25 3.88
N TYR A 100 -15.04 21.06 4.97
CA TYR A 100 -13.58 21.04 4.94
C TYR A 100 -13.08 19.62 4.66
N VAL A 101 -12.08 19.52 3.79
CA VAL A 101 -11.33 18.29 3.54
C VAL A 101 -9.84 18.61 3.33
N ASP A 102 -8.95 17.76 3.82
CA ASP A 102 -7.51 17.89 3.55
C ASP A 102 -7.17 17.60 2.07
N LEU A 103 -6.03 18.10 1.59
CA LEU A 103 -5.61 17.94 0.19
C LEU A 103 -5.13 16.53 -0.17
N ASP A 104 -5.08 15.62 0.80
CA ASP A 104 -4.82 14.19 0.62
C ASP A 104 -6.06 13.33 0.91
N LEU A 105 -7.25 13.93 0.81
CA LEU A 105 -8.55 13.25 0.88
C LEU A 105 -9.26 13.22 -0.48
N ILE A 106 -9.59 12.02 -0.94
CA ILE A 106 -10.30 11.80 -2.20
C ILE A 106 -11.79 11.58 -1.91
N SER A 107 -12.65 12.41 -2.52
CA SER A 107 -14.10 12.27 -2.42
C SER A 107 -14.59 11.16 -3.35
N LEU A 108 -15.39 10.24 -2.83
CA LEU A 108 -15.84 9.04 -3.57
C LEU A 108 -17.35 8.98 -3.79
N LYS A 109 -18.16 9.62 -2.94
CA LYS A 109 -19.62 9.65 -3.06
C LYS A 109 -20.23 11.02 -2.74
N PRO A 110 -21.40 11.35 -3.31
CA PRO A 110 -22.17 12.52 -2.91
C PRO A 110 -22.57 12.47 -1.43
N ILE A 111 -22.61 13.64 -0.80
CA ILE A 111 -22.87 13.78 0.64
C ILE A 111 -24.11 14.63 0.96
N ASP A 112 -24.94 14.95 -0.04
CA ASP A 112 -26.11 15.83 0.11
C ASP A 112 -27.07 15.38 1.22
N HIS A 113 -27.17 14.07 1.45
CA HIS A 113 -27.96 13.47 2.53
C HIS A 113 -27.50 13.87 3.95
N LEU A 114 -26.28 14.38 4.09
CA LEU A 114 -25.69 14.82 5.36
C LEU A 114 -25.88 16.33 5.61
N LEU A 115 -26.21 17.13 4.59
CA LEU A 115 -26.20 18.60 4.71
C LEU A 115 -27.26 19.17 5.65
N ASN A 116 -28.25 18.36 6.07
CA ASN A 116 -29.25 18.78 7.06
C ASN A 116 -28.74 18.76 8.51
N LYS A 117 -27.55 18.22 8.78
CA LYS A 117 -26.96 18.18 10.13
C LYS A 117 -26.39 19.54 10.55
N GLU A 118 -26.03 19.66 11.82
CA GLU A 118 -25.40 20.88 12.37
C GLU A 118 -23.89 20.85 12.21
N PHE A 119 -23.27 19.76 12.64
CA PHE A 119 -21.83 19.53 12.58
C PHE A 119 -21.56 18.03 12.41
N ILE A 120 -20.54 17.67 11.65
CA ILE A 120 -20.18 16.29 11.31
C ILE A 120 -18.66 16.12 11.34
N MET A 121 -18.21 15.03 11.96
CA MET A 121 -16.85 14.50 11.86
C MET A 121 -16.88 12.98 11.72
N ALA A 122 -15.77 12.37 11.32
CA ALA A 122 -15.63 10.91 11.26
C ALA A 122 -14.55 10.41 12.23
N GLN A 123 -14.72 9.16 12.68
CA GLN A 123 -13.80 8.49 13.59
C GLN A 123 -12.48 8.13 12.93
N GLU A 124 -11.35 8.39 13.60
CA GLU A 124 -10.05 7.81 13.24
C GLU A 124 -9.72 6.61 14.13
N GLY A 125 -9.13 5.59 13.53
CA GLY A 125 -8.91 4.29 14.16
C GLY A 125 -10.15 3.41 14.10
N VAL A 126 -9.93 2.09 14.17
CA VAL A 126 -11.04 1.12 14.23
C VAL A 126 -11.90 1.44 15.44
N ASP A 127 -13.21 1.61 15.19
CA ASP A 127 -14.22 2.00 16.19
C ASP A 127 -13.89 3.30 16.95
N GLY A 128 -13.12 4.21 16.33
CA GLY A 128 -12.75 5.49 16.93
C GLY A 128 -11.65 5.39 17.99
N SER A 129 -10.81 4.36 17.93
CA SER A 129 -9.73 4.13 18.90
C SER A 129 -8.72 5.28 19.02
N VAL A 130 -8.67 6.21 18.05
CA VAL A 130 -7.81 7.41 18.09
C VAL A 130 -8.61 8.66 18.47
N GLY A 131 -9.75 8.91 17.82
CA GLY A 131 -10.58 10.09 18.08
C GLY A 131 -11.46 10.48 16.89
N LEU A 132 -11.75 11.77 16.74
CA LEU A 132 -12.48 12.32 15.58
C LEU A 132 -11.53 13.16 14.75
N CYS A 133 -11.17 12.70 13.55
CA CYS A 133 -10.12 13.33 12.77
C CYS A 133 -10.64 14.55 11.99
N ASN A 134 -9.85 15.62 12.04
CA ASN A 134 -10.21 16.93 11.49
C ASN A 134 -9.85 17.11 10.00
N ALA A 135 -9.26 16.10 9.37
CA ALA A 135 -9.03 16.07 7.94
C ALA A 135 -10.33 16.01 7.12
N MET A 136 -11.48 15.83 7.77
CA MET A 136 -12.81 16.06 7.21
C MET A 136 -13.76 16.60 8.28
N ILE A 137 -14.37 17.76 8.02
CA ILE A 137 -15.38 18.38 8.90
C ILE A 137 -16.50 18.96 8.03
N MET A 138 -17.75 18.78 8.43
CA MET A 138 -18.87 19.50 7.83
C MET A 138 -19.60 20.30 8.89
N ALA A 139 -19.88 21.58 8.66
CA ALA A 139 -20.45 22.45 9.68
C ALA A 139 -21.41 23.50 9.09
N ARG A 140 -22.45 23.83 9.84
CA ARG A 140 -23.16 25.11 9.65
C ARG A 140 -22.26 26.26 10.13
N PRO A 141 -22.39 27.47 9.56
CA PRO A 141 -21.77 28.65 10.14
C PRO A 141 -22.21 28.81 11.60
N HIS A 142 -21.27 29.15 12.47
CA HIS A 142 -21.49 29.31 13.92
C HIS A 142 -22.12 28.09 14.62
N SER A 143 -21.83 26.86 14.14
CA SER A 143 -22.30 25.64 14.81
C SER A 143 -21.84 25.56 16.27
N ARG A 144 -22.65 25.00 17.18
CA ARG A 144 -22.32 25.01 18.61
C ARG A 144 -21.06 24.20 18.90
N PHE A 145 -20.91 23.05 18.25
CA PHE A 145 -19.75 22.19 18.47
C PHE A 145 -18.44 22.85 18.04
N ILE A 146 -18.41 23.57 16.90
CA ILE A 146 -17.18 24.25 16.46
C ILE A 146 -16.76 25.36 17.42
N GLN A 147 -17.71 26.11 17.97
CA GLN A 147 -17.43 27.16 18.95
C GLN A 147 -16.83 26.58 20.23
N ARG A 148 -17.40 25.48 20.73
CA ARG A 148 -16.88 24.78 21.91
C ARG A 148 -15.48 24.22 21.67
N TRP A 149 -15.29 23.54 20.55
CA TRP A 149 -14.00 22.95 20.21
C TRP A 149 -12.94 24.03 19.99
N TYR A 150 -13.24 25.08 19.21
CA TYR A 150 -12.31 26.18 18.99
C TYR A 150 -11.96 26.90 20.30
N ALA A 151 -12.90 27.09 21.23
CA ALA A 151 -12.60 27.65 22.56
C ALA A 151 -11.56 26.83 23.35
N THR A 152 -11.46 25.51 23.13
CA THR A 152 -10.44 24.68 23.79
C THR A 152 -9.01 24.96 23.31
N TYR A 153 -8.82 25.61 22.16
CA TYR A 153 -7.49 26.02 21.69
C TYR A 153 -6.86 27.08 22.62
N ALA A 154 -7.59 27.66 23.57
CA ALA A 154 -6.99 28.40 24.69
C ALA A 154 -5.98 27.56 25.50
N THR A 155 -6.11 26.22 25.46
CA THR A 155 -5.19 25.26 26.10
C THR A 155 -4.19 24.63 25.12
N PHE A 156 -4.17 25.06 23.86
CA PHE A 156 -3.36 24.47 22.78
C PHE A 156 -1.90 24.23 23.19
N ASP A 157 -1.37 23.07 22.84
CA ASP A 157 0.02 22.68 23.06
C ASP A 157 0.62 22.17 21.75
N SER A 158 1.56 22.94 21.20
CA SER A 158 2.22 22.60 19.93
C SER A 158 3.10 21.35 20.01
N SER A 159 3.43 20.86 21.20
CA SER A 159 4.25 19.66 21.37
C SER A 159 3.46 18.36 21.17
N ASP A 160 2.14 18.41 21.28
CA ASP A 160 1.26 17.27 21.03
C ASP A 160 0.73 17.32 19.59
N TRP A 161 1.11 16.32 18.79
CA TRP A 161 0.85 16.30 17.35
C TRP A 161 -0.64 16.31 17.02
N ASN A 162 -1.42 15.42 17.64
CA ASN A 162 -2.81 15.17 17.24
C ASN A 162 -3.85 15.41 18.34
N TYR A 163 -3.45 15.87 19.52
CA TYR A 163 -4.40 16.01 20.62
C TYR A 163 -5.55 16.98 20.31
N HIS A 164 -5.26 18.24 19.99
CA HIS A 164 -6.32 19.23 19.69
C HIS A 164 -7.05 18.96 18.38
N SER A 165 -6.40 18.28 17.43
CA SER A 165 -6.94 18.01 16.10
C SER A 165 -7.75 16.71 15.99
N VAL A 166 -7.49 15.70 16.83
CA VAL A 166 -8.12 14.37 16.72
C VAL A 166 -8.67 13.86 18.06
N VAL A 167 -7.82 13.83 19.09
CA VAL A 167 -8.18 13.20 20.38
C VAL A 167 -9.24 14.02 21.13
N LEU A 168 -9.02 15.33 21.24
CA LEU A 168 -9.86 16.25 21.98
C LEU A 168 -11.29 16.35 21.43
N PRO A 169 -11.54 16.55 20.11
CA PRO A 169 -12.91 16.51 19.60
C PRO A 169 -13.58 15.16 19.85
N GLY A 170 -12.83 14.04 19.82
CA GLY A 170 -13.35 12.72 20.22
C GLY A 170 -13.73 12.61 21.70
N LYS A 171 -12.98 13.26 22.59
CA LYS A 171 -13.34 13.37 24.02
C LYS A 171 -14.52 14.30 24.27
N LEU A 172 -14.70 15.35 23.46
CA LEU A 172 -15.78 16.32 23.60
C LEU A 172 -17.13 15.80 23.09
N ALA A 173 -17.13 15.06 21.97
CA ALA A 173 -18.36 14.62 21.31
C ALA A 173 -19.38 13.90 22.23
N PRO A 174 -18.98 12.99 23.14
CA PRO A 174 -19.91 12.34 24.07
C PRO A 174 -20.67 13.30 25.01
N PHE A 175 -20.10 14.48 25.31
CA PHE A 175 -20.76 15.48 26.15
C PHE A 175 -21.74 16.38 25.40
N PHE A 176 -21.67 16.38 24.06
CA PHE A 176 -22.51 17.21 23.19
C PHE A 176 -23.16 16.40 22.05
N PRO A 177 -23.85 15.28 22.35
CA PRO A 177 -24.35 14.35 21.33
C PRO A 177 -25.41 14.97 20.39
N ASN A 178 -26.05 16.05 20.81
CA ASN A 178 -27.04 16.79 20.01
C ASN A 178 -26.42 17.89 19.13
N GLU A 179 -25.11 18.11 19.22
CA GLU A 179 -24.39 19.15 18.48
C GLU A 179 -23.48 18.58 17.39
N VAL A 180 -23.07 17.31 17.49
CA VAL A 180 -22.20 16.63 16.50
C VAL A 180 -22.80 15.30 16.05
N THR A 181 -22.79 15.07 14.74
CA THR A 181 -23.01 13.76 14.13
C THR A 181 -21.65 13.09 13.90
N VAL A 182 -21.43 11.92 14.50
CA VAL A 182 -20.20 11.14 14.34
C VAL A 182 -20.41 10.04 13.29
N LEU A 183 -19.60 10.07 12.23
CA LEU A 183 -19.58 9.02 11.22
C LEU A 183 -18.60 7.91 11.60
N ASN A 184 -18.93 6.67 11.22
CA ASN A 184 -18.07 5.50 11.42
C ASN A 184 -16.72 5.68 10.69
N TYR A 185 -15.65 5.13 11.26
CA TYR A 185 -14.29 5.24 10.71
C TYR A 185 -14.15 4.80 9.25
N THR A 186 -14.97 3.85 8.80
CA THR A 186 -15.01 3.39 7.41
C THR A 186 -15.49 4.43 6.40
N SER A 187 -16.10 5.52 6.87
CA SER A 187 -16.65 6.57 5.99
C SER A 187 -15.55 7.38 5.29
N TYR A 188 -14.43 7.65 5.98
CA TYR A 188 -13.35 8.50 5.47
C TYR A 188 -11.93 8.02 5.82
N PHE A 189 -11.76 7.36 6.96
CA PHE A 189 -10.44 7.09 7.55
C PHE A 189 -10.04 5.62 7.53
N TRP A 190 -10.76 4.78 6.77
CA TRP A 190 -10.33 3.43 6.42
C TRP A 190 -10.09 3.32 4.91
N PRO A 191 -8.99 2.70 4.46
CA PRO A 191 -7.87 2.16 5.24
C PRO A 191 -7.06 3.21 6.02
N LEU A 192 -6.40 2.78 7.12
CA LEU A 192 -5.67 3.65 8.06
C LEU A 192 -4.26 4.04 7.58
N TRP A 193 -3.60 4.92 8.34
CA TRP A 193 -2.21 5.37 8.13
C TRP A 193 -1.14 4.35 8.54
N ASP A 194 -1.53 3.23 9.14
CA ASP A 194 -0.59 2.16 9.55
C ASP A 194 -0.09 1.35 8.34
N SER A 195 0.87 0.45 8.57
CA SER A 195 1.45 -0.37 7.50
C SER A 195 0.39 -1.20 6.76
N ALA A 196 -0.60 -1.74 7.46
CA ALA A 196 -1.66 -2.55 6.86
C ALA A 196 -2.58 -1.71 5.96
N GLY A 197 -2.99 -0.52 6.41
CA GLY A 197 -3.83 0.39 5.65
C GLY A 197 -3.10 0.98 4.45
N LEU A 198 -1.84 1.42 4.63
CA LEU A 198 -1.01 1.91 3.54
C LEU A 198 -0.72 0.85 2.48
N ARG A 199 -0.43 -0.40 2.89
CA ARG A 199 -0.29 -1.53 1.98
C ARG A 199 -1.60 -1.79 1.22
N THR A 200 -2.74 -1.72 1.89
CA THR A 200 -4.07 -1.86 1.27
C THR A 200 -4.30 -0.80 0.18
N LEU A 201 -3.94 0.46 0.45
CA LEU A 201 -4.12 1.58 -0.48
C LEU A 201 -3.17 1.50 -1.69
N PHE A 202 -1.87 1.37 -1.44
CA PHE A 202 -0.84 1.63 -2.46
C PHE A 202 -0.25 0.39 -3.11
N LEU A 203 -0.43 -0.80 -2.51
CA LEU A 203 0.19 -2.03 -3.00
C LEU A 203 -0.85 -3.09 -3.39
N GLU A 204 -1.84 -3.33 -2.54
CA GLU A 204 -2.86 -4.36 -2.77
C GLU A 204 -3.94 -3.88 -3.75
N LYS A 205 -4.55 -4.82 -4.50
CA LYS A 205 -5.83 -4.65 -5.21
C LYS A 205 -6.90 -5.48 -4.50
N SER A 206 -7.25 -5.06 -3.28
CA SER A 206 -8.05 -5.86 -2.34
C SER A 206 -9.27 -5.13 -1.77
N TYR A 207 -9.32 -3.80 -1.85
CA TYR A 207 -10.35 -3.01 -1.18
C TYR A 207 -11.26 -2.26 -2.16
N ASP A 208 -12.57 -2.36 -1.95
CA ASP A 208 -13.59 -1.87 -2.88
C ASP A 208 -14.18 -0.49 -2.52
N PHE A 209 -13.82 0.11 -1.38
CA PHE A 209 -14.34 1.42 -0.94
C PHE A 209 -15.87 1.55 -0.93
N SER A 210 -16.62 0.45 -0.94
CA SER A 210 -18.09 0.46 -1.00
C SER A 210 -18.71 1.06 0.26
N ALA A 211 -18.01 1.08 1.39
CA ALA A 211 -18.43 1.76 2.63
C ALA A 211 -18.02 3.24 2.69
N ASN A 212 -17.05 3.67 1.88
CA ASN A 212 -16.45 5.00 1.97
C ASN A 212 -17.29 6.09 1.30
N LEU A 213 -17.40 7.25 1.95
CA LEU A 213 -17.83 8.51 1.34
C LEU A 213 -16.62 9.25 0.73
N GLY A 214 -15.46 9.12 1.36
CA GLY A 214 -14.15 9.51 0.84
C GLY A 214 -13.06 8.61 1.41
N THR A 215 -11.80 8.84 1.00
CA THR A 215 -10.65 8.16 1.59
C THR A 215 -9.51 9.14 1.81
N HIS A 216 -9.01 9.17 3.04
CA HIS A 216 -7.75 9.80 3.36
C HIS A 216 -6.60 8.91 2.85
N ILE A 217 -5.61 9.48 2.17
CA ILE A 217 -4.49 8.70 1.62
C ILE A 217 -3.21 8.77 2.46
N TRP A 218 -3.21 9.63 3.48
CA TRP A 218 -2.16 9.73 4.49
C TRP A 218 -0.80 10.11 3.88
N GLU A 219 -0.76 11.24 3.17
CA GLU A 219 0.40 11.70 2.40
C GLU A 219 1.67 11.69 3.26
N SER A 220 1.60 12.24 4.47
CA SER A 220 2.76 12.30 5.38
C SER A 220 3.36 10.92 5.71
N ALA A 221 2.52 9.88 5.76
CA ALA A 221 2.95 8.52 6.06
C ALA A 221 3.41 7.74 4.80
N ALA A 222 2.89 8.10 3.63
CA ALA A 222 3.11 7.40 2.37
C ALA A 222 4.17 8.05 1.46
N ASN A 223 4.43 9.35 1.59
CA ASN A 223 5.17 10.15 0.61
C ASN A 223 6.56 9.60 0.26
N LYS A 224 7.32 9.19 1.28
CA LYS A 224 8.75 8.86 1.15
C LYS A 224 8.99 7.63 0.30
N ASN A 225 8.16 6.59 0.48
CA ASN A 225 8.38 5.28 -0.16
C ASN A 225 7.25 4.88 -1.11
N LEU A 226 5.99 5.08 -0.75
CA LEU A 226 4.84 4.60 -1.52
C LEU A 226 4.39 5.59 -2.60
N MET A 227 4.43 6.90 -2.32
CA MET A 227 4.05 7.92 -3.31
C MET A 227 5.22 8.51 -4.09
N LYS A 228 6.46 8.14 -3.76
CA LYS A 228 7.62 8.59 -4.54
C LYS A 228 7.47 8.15 -6.00
N ASP A 229 7.69 9.08 -6.92
CA ASP A 229 7.57 8.93 -8.37
C ASP A 229 6.11 8.74 -8.90
N VAL A 230 5.10 8.95 -8.05
CA VAL A 230 3.70 8.89 -8.50
C VAL A 230 3.40 10.01 -9.51
N ASN A 231 2.93 9.58 -10.67
CA ASN A 231 2.49 10.44 -11.76
C ASN A 231 1.31 9.78 -12.49
N GLU A 232 0.70 10.48 -13.45
CA GLU A 232 -0.48 9.99 -14.15
C GLU A 232 -0.24 8.65 -14.84
N LYS A 233 0.93 8.47 -15.44
CA LYS A 233 1.32 7.24 -16.13
C LYS A 233 1.42 6.06 -15.16
N VAL A 234 1.99 6.28 -13.97
CA VAL A 234 2.01 5.27 -12.89
C VAL A 234 0.60 4.91 -12.45
N ILE A 235 -0.27 5.89 -12.18
CA ILE A 235 -1.67 5.65 -11.78
C ILE A 235 -2.41 4.87 -12.86
N MET A 236 -2.20 5.21 -14.13
CA MET A 236 -2.84 4.56 -15.26
C MET A 236 -2.35 3.13 -15.49
N GLU A 237 -1.06 2.83 -15.26
CA GLU A 237 -0.52 1.49 -15.56
C GLU A 237 -0.53 0.52 -14.37
N ILE A 238 -0.46 1.00 -13.13
CA ILE A 238 -0.40 0.15 -11.93
C ILE A 238 -1.77 -0.01 -11.29
N ASP A 239 -2.22 -1.25 -11.17
CA ASP A 239 -3.42 -1.61 -10.46
C ASP A 239 -3.15 -1.78 -8.95
N ASN A 240 -3.75 -0.90 -8.13
CA ASN A 240 -3.90 -1.07 -6.68
C ASN A 240 -5.25 -0.45 -6.26
N SER A 241 -5.65 -0.63 -5.00
CA SER A 241 -6.96 -0.19 -4.50
C SER A 241 -7.15 1.32 -4.69
N LEU A 242 -6.13 2.15 -4.37
CA LEU A 242 -6.22 3.60 -4.49
C LEU A 242 -6.26 4.08 -5.95
N TYR A 243 -5.32 3.66 -6.79
CA TYR A 243 -5.19 4.12 -8.18
C TYR A 243 -6.43 3.77 -8.99
N CYS A 244 -7.04 2.63 -8.70
CA CYS A 244 -8.35 2.28 -9.25
C CYS A 244 -9.45 3.29 -8.94
N ARG A 245 -9.39 3.99 -7.81
CA ARG A 245 -10.29 5.09 -7.45
C ARG A 245 -9.87 6.43 -8.01
N LEU A 246 -8.60 6.63 -8.33
CA LEU A 246 -8.08 7.88 -8.90
C LEU A 246 -8.29 7.99 -10.42
N ARG A 247 -8.23 6.87 -11.15
CA ARG A 247 -8.33 6.86 -12.62
C ARG A 247 -9.56 7.56 -13.20
N PRO A 248 -10.78 7.43 -12.64
CA PRO A 248 -11.94 8.15 -13.17
C PRO A 248 -11.73 9.67 -13.22
N PHE A 249 -10.96 10.25 -12.30
CA PHE A 249 -10.67 11.70 -12.28
C PHE A 249 -9.61 12.10 -13.32
N LEU A 250 -8.69 11.20 -13.67
CA LEU A 250 -7.73 11.42 -14.77
C LEU A 250 -8.37 11.21 -16.14
N LEU A 251 -9.41 10.37 -16.21
CA LEU A 251 -10.11 10.01 -17.44
C LEU A 251 -11.36 10.87 -17.70
N ASP A 252 -11.64 11.85 -16.85
CA ASP A 252 -12.87 12.66 -16.87
C ASP A 252 -14.14 11.79 -16.96
N GLY A 253 -14.20 10.76 -16.13
CA GLY A 253 -15.32 9.82 -16.05
C GLY A 253 -15.40 8.80 -17.19
N LYS A 254 -14.50 8.86 -18.18
CA LYS A 254 -14.44 7.83 -19.23
C LYS A 254 -14.01 6.48 -18.64
N PRO A 255 -14.48 5.35 -19.19
CA PRO A 255 -14.06 4.03 -18.76
C PRO A 255 -12.54 3.84 -18.88
N ASP A 256 -11.96 3.06 -17.96
CA ASP A 256 -10.57 2.63 -18.08
C ASP A 256 -10.41 1.81 -19.38
N PRO A 257 -9.46 2.17 -20.27
CA PRO A 257 -9.28 1.48 -21.54
C PRO A 257 -8.73 0.05 -21.39
N ARG A 258 -8.29 -0.35 -20.19
CA ARG A 258 -7.71 -1.69 -19.94
C ARG A 258 -8.81 -2.64 -19.44
N PRO A 259 -9.19 -3.67 -20.23
CA PRO A 259 -10.22 -4.62 -19.83
C PRO A 259 -9.84 -5.33 -18.52
N ASN A 260 -10.82 -5.57 -17.66
CA ASN A 260 -10.65 -6.23 -16.35
C ASN A 260 -9.70 -5.53 -15.37
N SER A 261 -9.25 -4.29 -15.66
CA SER A 261 -8.52 -3.50 -14.69
C SER A 261 -9.36 -3.31 -13.43
N CYS A 262 -8.70 -3.16 -12.28
CA CYS A 262 -9.38 -2.91 -11.00
C CYS A 262 -10.36 -3.99 -10.52
N ARG A 263 -10.48 -5.12 -11.22
CA ARG A 263 -11.27 -6.25 -10.75
C ARG A 263 -10.62 -6.84 -9.50
N ILE A 264 -11.37 -6.86 -8.40
CA ILE A 264 -10.96 -7.52 -7.15
C ILE A 264 -11.38 -8.98 -7.23
N LEU A 265 -10.41 -9.88 -7.08
CA LEU A 265 -10.64 -11.32 -7.10
C LEU A 265 -10.73 -11.86 -5.66
N ARG A 266 -11.63 -12.81 -5.42
CA ARG A 266 -11.73 -13.53 -4.14
C ARG A 266 -10.86 -14.78 -4.11
N HIS A 267 -11.01 -15.62 -5.13
CA HIS A 267 -10.23 -16.84 -5.39
C HIS A 267 -10.02 -17.00 -6.90
N THR A 268 -9.03 -17.80 -7.30
CA THR A 268 -8.93 -18.24 -8.70
C THR A 268 -10.14 -19.08 -9.10
N LYS A 269 -10.57 -18.94 -10.35
CA LYS A 269 -11.59 -19.83 -10.95
C LYS A 269 -10.96 -20.95 -11.80
N ARG A 270 -9.63 -21.00 -11.88
CA ARG A 270 -8.95 -22.01 -12.70
C ARG A 270 -8.99 -23.36 -12.00
N ALA A 271 -9.29 -24.41 -12.77
CA ALA A 271 -9.36 -25.78 -12.26
C ALA A 271 -8.01 -26.31 -11.75
N ASP A 272 -6.91 -25.81 -12.29
CA ASP A 272 -5.56 -26.15 -11.85
C ASP A 272 -5.11 -25.42 -10.57
N GLY A 273 -5.94 -24.52 -10.03
CA GLY A 273 -5.64 -23.74 -8.84
C GLY A 273 -4.61 -22.63 -9.04
N LEU A 274 -4.19 -22.33 -10.28
CA LEU A 274 -3.24 -21.26 -10.56
C LEU A 274 -3.87 -19.91 -10.23
N VAL A 275 -3.20 -19.13 -9.39
CA VAL A 275 -3.62 -17.79 -8.95
C VAL A 275 -3.05 -16.73 -9.86
N GLY A 276 -1.75 -16.78 -10.11
CA GLY A 276 -1.06 -15.83 -10.95
C GLY A 276 0.22 -16.42 -11.54
N HIS A 277 0.60 -15.91 -12.71
CA HIS A 277 1.84 -16.22 -13.39
C HIS A 277 2.43 -14.90 -13.90
N TRP A 278 3.65 -14.60 -13.47
CA TRP A 278 4.39 -13.41 -13.84
C TRP A 278 5.68 -13.83 -14.55
N PRO A 279 5.73 -13.75 -15.90
CA PRO A 279 6.92 -14.09 -16.65
C PRO A 279 8.12 -13.22 -16.32
N LEU A 280 7.87 -11.99 -15.85
CA LEU A 280 8.87 -10.94 -15.60
C LEU A 280 9.72 -10.61 -16.83
N LYS A 281 9.08 -10.59 -17.99
CA LYS A 281 9.69 -10.21 -19.27
C LYS A 281 9.39 -8.76 -19.58
N GLU A 282 10.33 -8.07 -20.20
CA GLU A 282 10.12 -6.69 -20.59
C GLU A 282 8.91 -6.58 -21.55
N PRO A 283 7.92 -5.72 -21.24
CA PRO A 283 6.73 -5.62 -22.07
C PRO A 283 7.07 -5.00 -23.43
N THR A 284 6.38 -5.47 -24.47
CA THR A 284 6.49 -4.91 -25.82
C THR A 284 5.92 -3.50 -25.90
N ASN A 285 4.96 -3.17 -25.04
CA ASN A 285 4.35 -1.84 -24.97
C ASN A 285 5.34 -0.80 -24.42
N LYS A 286 5.82 0.10 -25.30
CA LYS A 286 6.72 1.20 -24.93
C LYS A 286 6.13 2.18 -23.91
N ALA A 287 4.80 2.31 -23.83
CA ALA A 287 4.15 3.14 -22.82
C ALA A 287 4.39 2.62 -21.39
N ARG A 288 4.83 1.38 -21.20
CA ARG A 288 5.19 0.84 -19.87
C ARG A 288 6.65 1.01 -19.51
N LYS A 289 7.46 1.56 -20.44
CA LYS A 289 8.87 1.86 -20.21
C LYS A 289 9.01 3.20 -19.49
N GLY A 290 9.95 3.27 -18.55
CA GLY A 290 10.33 4.52 -17.88
C GLY A 290 9.34 5.03 -16.83
N ILE A 291 8.54 4.16 -16.22
CA ILE A 291 7.84 4.46 -14.96
C ILE A 291 8.46 3.69 -13.81
N ASN A 292 8.39 4.26 -12.62
CA ASN A 292 8.78 3.60 -11.38
C ASN A 292 7.67 3.84 -10.34
N PRO A 293 7.06 2.78 -9.77
CA PRO A 293 7.32 1.38 -10.05
C PRO A 293 6.94 0.96 -11.48
N LEU A 294 7.45 -0.20 -11.90
CA LEU A 294 7.00 -0.90 -13.11
C LEU A 294 5.83 -1.84 -12.75
N PRO A 295 4.87 -2.07 -13.66
CA PRO A 295 3.86 -3.10 -13.47
C PRO A 295 4.48 -4.50 -13.63
N ALA A 296 4.12 -5.44 -12.76
CA ALA A 296 4.37 -6.87 -12.97
C ALA A 296 3.11 -7.49 -13.59
N GLU A 297 3.21 -7.87 -14.87
CA GLU A 297 2.08 -8.38 -15.65
C GLU A 297 1.78 -9.85 -15.31
N ASP A 298 0.51 -10.11 -14.96
CA ASP A 298 -0.03 -11.45 -14.77
C ASP A 298 -0.67 -11.95 -16.08
N ASP A 299 -0.19 -13.08 -16.61
CA ASP A 299 -0.73 -13.73 -17.81
C ASP A 299 -1.49 -15.05 -17.51
N SER A 300 -1.76 -15.35 -16.23
CA SER A 300 -2.57 -16.52 -15.84
C SER A 300 -4.04 -16.45 -16.29
N GLY A 301 -4.50 -15.25 -16.69
CA GLY A 301 -5.90 -14.92 -16.98
C GLY A 301 -6.67 -14.34 -15.78
N ASN A 302 -6.07 -14.29 -14.59
CA ASN A 302 -6.71 -13.68 -13.41
C ASN A 302 -6.54 -12.15 -13.34
N HIS A 303 -5.60 -11.58 -14.09
CA HIS A 303 -5.32 -10.15 -14.17
C HIS A 303 -4.96 -9.57 -12.80
N LEU A 304 -4.11 -10.26 -12.06
CA LEU A 304 -3.65 -9.82 -10.74
C LEU A 304 -2.78 -8.58 -10.83
N ALA A 305 -2.78 -7.83 -9.73
CA ALA A 305 -1.91 -6.67 -9.56
C ALA A 305 -0.50 -7.12 -9.19
N GLY A 306 0.51 -6.42 -9.70
CA GLY A 306 1.88 -6.57 -9.27
C GLY A 306 2.70 -5.33 -9.58
N ILE A 307 3.70 -5.06 -8.73
CA ILE A 307 4.49 -3.85 -8.71
C ILE A 307 5.96 -4.25 -8.58
N MET A 308 6.83 -3.63 -9.36
CA MET A 308 8.28 -3.80 -9.28
C MET A 308 8.94 -2.44 -9.07
N ARG A 309 9.40 -2.18 -7.85
CA ARG A 309 10.04 -0.92 -7.47
C ARG A 309 11.53 -1.00 -7.74
N ASN A 310 12.10 0.03 -8.38
CA ASN A 310 13.53 0.16 -8.68
C ASN A 310 14.13 -1.11 -9.35
N ALA A 311 13.29 -1.85 -10.07
CA ALA A 311 13.64 -3.11 -10.68
C ALA A 311 14.09 -2.87 -12.13
N VAL A 312 15.06 -3.64 -12.60
CA VAL A 312 15.63 -3.47 -13.94
C VAL A 312 15.37 -4.72 -14.76
N TYR A 313 14.69 -4.59 -15.90
CA TYR A 313 14.59 -5.69 -16.85
C TYR A 313 15.98 -6.05 -17.39
N VAL A 314 16.27 -7.35 -17.38
CA VAL A 314 17.44 -7.94 -18.02
C VAL A 314 16.97 -8.98 -19.04
N ASN A 315 17.89 -9.49 -19.87
CA ASN A 315 17.55 -10.34 -21.03
C ASN A 315 16.53 -11.46 -20.77
N ASP A 316 16.50 -12.01 -19.56
CA ASP A 316 15.66 -13.15 -19.24
C ASP A 316 14.92 -13.06 -17.88
N GLY A 317 14.76 -11.86 -17.34
CA GLY A 317 14.08 -11.65 -16.07
C GLY A 317 14.17 -10.21 -15.57
N VAL A 318 14.09 -10.05 -14.26
CA VAL A 318 14.17 -8.77 -13.56
C VAL A 318 15.25 -8.84 -12.49
N TYR A 319 16.20 -7.91 -12.56
CA TYR A 319 17.25 -7.74 -11.56
C TYR A 319 16.79 -6.79 -10.46
N LEU A 320 16.99 -7.21 -9.21
CA LEU A 320 16.83 -6.43 -8.00
C LEU A 320 18.22 -6.21 -7.39
N SER A 321 18.58 -4.95 -7.20
CA SER A 321 19.89 -4.51 -6.68
C SER A 321 20.14 -4.86 -5.21
N GLY A 322 19.10 -5.25 -4.45
CA GLY A 322 19.17 -5.32 -3.00
C GLY A 322 19.10 -3.94 -2.32
N ASP A 323 19.04 -2.84 -3.07
CA ASP A 323 18.90 -1.48 -2.55
C ASP A 323 17.57 -0.87 -2.98
N THR A 324 16.62 -0.74 -2.05
CA THR A 324 15.25 -0.23 -2.25
C THR A 324 14.44 -0.86 -3.39
N SER A 325 14.94 -1.93 -4.00
CA SER A 325 14.31 -2.66 -5.09
C SER A 325 13.57 -3.89 -4.59
N TYR A 326 12.36 -4.09 -5.11
CA TYR A 326 11.52 -5.21 -4.73
C TYR A 326 10.46 -5.51 -5.78
N ILE A 327 9.93 -6.73 -5.74
CA ILE A 327 8.68 -7.10 -6.41
C ILE A 327 7.63 -7.35 -5.34
N PHE A 328 6.44 -6.79 -5.51
CA PHE A 328 5.26 -7.07 -4.70
C PHE A 328 4.14 -7.57 -5.61
N LEU A 329 3.61 -8.74 -5.29
CA LEU A 329 2.52 -9.37 -6.04
C LEU A 329 1.26 -9.42 -5.16
N GLY A 330 0.19 -8.77 -5.63
CA GLY A 330 -1.10 -8.75 -4.95
C GLY A 330 -1.86 -10.06 -5.17
N MET A 331 -2.54 -10.54 -4.13
CA MET A 331 -3.27 -11.81 -4.15
C MET A 331 -4.79 -11.61 -4.11
N PRO A 332 -5.59 -12.58 -4.60
CA PRO A 332 -7.02 -12.63 -4.33
C PRO A 332 -7.31 -12.52 -2.82
N THR A 333 -8.39 -11.83 -2.47
CA THR A 333 -8.75 -11.43 -1.09
C THR A 333 -8.99 -12.58 -0.12
N LYS A 334 -9.09 -13.83 -0.60
CA LYS A 334 -9.26 -15.03 0.23
C LYS A 334 -8.18 -16.10 0.00
N THR A 335 -7.08 -15.73 -0.67
CA THR A 335 -5.90 -16.61 -0.80
C THR A 335 -5.38 -17.02 0.57
N SER A 336 -5.29 -18.32 0.83
CA SER A 336 -4.88 -18.86 2.13
C SER A 336 -3.42 -19.32 2.13
N ALA A 337 -2.62 -18.86 3.08
CA ALA A 337 -1.27 -19.36 3.30
C ALA A 337 -1.22 -20.77 3.93
N GLN A 338 -2.37 -21.31 4.39
CA GLN A 338 -2.44 -22.69 4.89
C GLN A 338 -2.32 -23.74 3.78
N THR A 339 -2.58 -23.34 2.53
CA THR A 339 -2.44 -24.21 1.37
C THR A 339 -2.08 -23.36 0.18
N ILE A 340 -0.80 -23.34 -0.15
CA ILE A 340 -0.25 -22.46 -1.18
C ILE A 340 1.02 -23.06 -1.78
N THR A 341 1.22 -22.87 -3.08
CA THR A 341 2.51 -23.10 -3.72
C THR A 341 3.00 -21.81 -4.35
N VAL A 342 4.26 -21.46 -4.09
CA VAL A 342 4.95 -20.34 -4.72
C VAL A 342 6.17 -20.88 -5.42
N SER A 343 6.27 -20.66 -6.73
CA SER A 343 7.39 -21.11 -7.55
C SER A 343 8.06 -19.93 -8.24
N TRP A 344 9.38 -19.92 -8.31
CA TRP A 344 10.13 -18.86 -8.98
C TRP A 344 11.48 -19.37 -9.44
N TRP A 345 12.03 -18.74 -10.47
CA TRP A 345 13.43 -18.92 -10.84
C TRP A 345 14.25 -17.76 -10.30
N MET A 346 15.43 -18.09 -9.76
CA MET A 346 16.34 -17.09 -9.21
C MET A 346 17.79 -17.46 -9.45
N LYS A 347 18.62 -16.43 -9.64
CA LYS A 347 20.08 -16.49 -9.48
C LYS A 347 20.56 -15.32 -8.64
N THR A 348 21.65 -15.48 -7.92
CA THR A 348 22.25 -14.40 -7.13
C THR A 348 23.35 -13.68 -7.92
N ALA A 349 23.61 -12.41 -7.59
CA ALA A 349 24.72 -11.68 -8.21
C ALA A 349 26.09 -12.22 -7.78
N VAL A 350 26.16 -12.73 -6.54
CA VAL A 350 27.36 -13.30 -5.89
C VAL A 350 27.00 -14.58 -5.15
N SER A 351 27.90 -15.57 -5.11
CA SER A 351 27.68 -16.86 -4.43
C SER A 351 27.55 -16.77 -2.91
N ASN A 352 27.91 -15.63 -2.32
CA ASN A 352 27.71 -15.35 -0.89
C ASN A 352 27.09 -13.95 -0.72
N PRO A 353 25.77 -13.83 -0.83
CA PRO A 353 25.05 -12.56 -0.62
C PRO A 353 24.92 -12.16 0.86
N GLY A 354 25.51 -12.94 1.79
CA GLY A 354 25.33 -12.83 3.23
C GLY A 354 24.05 -13.47 3.74
N SER A 355 24.03 -13.77 5.04
CA SER A 355 22.92 -14.41 5.74
C SER A 355 21.82 -13.41 6.13
N GLY A 356 20.57 -13.88 6.20
CA GLY A 356 19.42 -13.08 6.63
C GLY A 356 18.71 -12.28 5.53
N ARG A 357 19.12 -12.42 4.26
CA ARG A 357 18.53 -11.70 3.12
C ARG A 357 17.28 -12.41 2.61
N MET A 358 16.24 -11.65 2.24
CA MET A 358 14.93 -12.17 1.88
C MET A 358 14.86 -12.46 0.38
N ALA A 359 14.70 -13.72 0.01
CA ALA A 359 14.48 -14.13 -1.38
C ALA A 359 12.99 -13.99 -1.76
N MET A 360 12.11 -14.50 -0.89
CA MET A 360 10.66 -14.46 -1.07
C MET A 360 9.97 -14.41 0.30
N VAL A 361 8.92 -13.60 0.45
CA VAL A 361 8.13 -13.51 1.69
C VAL A 361 6.64 -13.53 1.39
N ILE A 362 5.92 -14.50 1.97
CA ILE A 362 4.46 -14.50 2.02
C ILE A 362 4.04 -13.63 3.21
N GLN A 363 3.47 -12.46 2.92
CA GLN A 363 2.88 -11.58 3.92
C GLN A 363 1.46 -12.07 4.23
N THR A 364 1.17 -12.29 5.50
CA THR A 364 -0.18 -12.66 5.99
C THR A 364 -0.79 -11.52 6.80
N ASP A 365 -2.00 -11.68 7.32
CA ASP A 365 -2.69 -10.65 8.12
C ASP A 365 -1.88 -10.20 9.35
N HIS A 366 -1.20 -11.13 10.02
CA HIS A 366 -0.56 -10.90 11.31
C HIS A 366 0.90 -11.36 11.38
N GLY A 367 1.40 -12.07 10.35
CA GLY A 367 2.81 -12.43 10.29
C GLY A 367 3.34 -12.74 8.90
N ARG A 368 4.46 -13.47 8.82
CA ARG A 368 5.16 -13.70 7.55
C ARG A 368 5.79 -15.09 7.49
N ILE A 369 5.83 -15.68 6.29
CA ILE A 369 6.62 -16.88 5.98
C ILE A 369 7.73 -16.46 5.02
N CYS A 370 8.98 -16.57 5.44
CA CYS A 370 10.14 -16.03 4.74
C CYS A 370 11.02 -17.15 4.21
N ALA A 371 11.29 -17.15 2.90
CA ALA A 371 12.45 -17.79 2.30
C ALA A 371 13.63 -16.81 2.34
N TYR A 372 14.68 -17.16 3.09
CA TYR A 372 15.79 -16.26 3.38
C TYR A 372 17.14 -16.97 3.26
N THR A 373 18.20 -16.19 3.03
CA THR A 373 19.56 -16.71 2.95
C THR A 373 20.05 -17.14 4.33
N HIS A 374 20.70 -18.29 4.39
CA HIS A 374 21.23 -18.86 5.61
C HIS A 374 22.60 -19.49 5.37
N GLN A 375 23.53 -19.14 6.25
CA GLN A 375 24.92 -19.57 6.16
C GLN A 375 25.04 -21.08 6.36
N LEU A 376 25.77 -21.73 5.45
CA LEU A 376 26.24 -23.10 5.54
C LEU A 376 27.67 -23.14 6.11
N LYS A 377 28.16 -24.35 6.41
CA LYS A 377 29.58 -24.56 6.70
C LYS A 377 30.43 -24.14 5.48
N ARG A 378 31.62 -23.55 5.72
CA ARG A 378 32.57 -23.06 4.69
C ARG A 378 32.15 -21.78 3.94
N ASN A 379 31.40 -20.88 4.57
CA ASN A 379 31.03 -19.56 4.01
C ASN A 379 30.22 -19.61 2.70
N ALA A 380 29.50 -20.70 2.44
CA ALA A 380 28.46 -20.73 1.42
C ALA A 380 27.12 -20.28 2.04
N GLU A 381 26.26 -19.65 1.26
CA GLU A 381 24.90 -19.30 1.67
C GLU A 381 23.90 -20.18 0.92
N SER A 382 22.78 -20.51 1.56
CA SER A 382 21.71 -21.34 1.01
C SER A 382 20.35 -20.72 1.34
N ILE A 383 19.25 -21.33 0.89
CA ILE A 383 17.91 -20.89 1.30
C ILE A 383 17.41 -21.73 2.47
N SER A 384 16.87 -21.06 3.48
CA SER A 384 16.06 -21.65 4.56
C SER A 384 14.69 -20.97 4.62
N ILE A 385 13.75 -21.60 5.31
CA ILE A 385 12.39 -21.09 5.51
C ILE A 385 12.15 -20.87 7.01
N LYS A 386 11.52 -19.76 7.38
CA LYS A 386 11.03 -19.50 8.74
C LYS A 386 9.70 -18.77 8.74
N ALA A 387 8.91 -18.98 9.78
CA ALA A 387 7.77 -18.11 10.09
C ALA A 387 8.17 -17.07 11.13
N ILE A 388 7.70 -15.83 10.97
CA ILE A 388 7.93 -14.74 11.93
C ILE A 388 6.62 -14.07 12.34
N LYS A 389 6.56 -13.59 13.58
CA LYS A 389 5.45 -12.81 14.16
C LYS A 389 5.97 -11.65 14.98
N ARG A 390 5.07 -10.75 15.39
CA ARG A 390 5.35 -9.77 16.44
C ARG A 390 5.42 -10.46 17.81
N ASN A 391 6.48 -10.22 18.55
CA ASN A 391 6.59 -10.61 19.96
C ASN A 391 5.97 -9.55 20.90
N GLU A 392 5.99 -9.80 22.21
CA GLU A 392 5.42 -8.90 23.22
C GLU A 392 6.03 -7.49 23.23
N LYS A 393 7.26 -7.34 22.72
CA LYS A 393 7.95 -6.05 22.57
C LYS A 393 7.65 -5.40 21.23
N TRP A 394 6.64 -5.88 20.49
CA TRP A 394 6.30 -5.44 19.15
C TRP A 394 7.48 -5.50 18.19
N LYS A 395 8.36 -6.51 18.30
CA LYS A 395 9.45 -6.77 17.34
C LYS A 395 9.15 -8.02 16.51
N TRP A 396 9.53 -8.01 15.24
CA TRP A 396 9.48 -9.20 14.40
C TRP A 396 10.49 -10.24 14.88
N ASP A 397 10.03 -11.45 15.14
CA ASP A 397 10.86 -12.54 15.65
C ASP A 397 10.42 -13.90 15.09
N GLY A 398 11.34 -14.87 15.07
CA GLY A 398 11.10 -16.24 14.65
C GLY A 398 10.11 -16.96 15.56
N ILE A 399 9.21 -17.74 14.96
CA ILE A 399 8.33 -18.65 15.70
C ILE A 399 9.10 -19.94 15.98
N ALA A 400 9.29 -20.26 17.25
CA ALA A 400 10.04 -21.42 17.68
C ALA A 400 9.51 -22.71 17.04
N GLY A 401 10.42 -23.55 16.54
CA GLY A 401 10.08 -24.81 15.88
C GLY A 401 9.51 -24.69 14.46
N LEU A 402 9.32 -23.48 13.92
CA LEU A 402 8.82 -23.28 12.55
C LEU A 402 9.90 -22.85 11.54
N GLN A 403 11.17 -22.88 11.93
CA GLN A 403 12.30 -22.78 11.02
C GLN A 403 12.65 -24.16 10.45
N LEU A 404 12.89 -24.21 9.14
CA LEU A 404 13.39 -25.39 8.43
C LEU A 404 14.93 -25.43 8.50
N ARG A 405 15.51 -26.60 8.27
CA ARG A 405 16.96 -26.68 8.03
C ARG A 405 17.29 -25.92 6.73
N PRO A 406 18.48 -25.32 6.61
CA PRO A 406 18.92 -24.75 5.34
C PRO A 406 19.02 -25.82 4.25
N SER A 407 18.76 -25.45 3.01
CA SER A 407 19.04 -26.28 1.83
C SER A 407 20.52 -26.70 1.85
N PRO A 408 20.84 -27.98 1.54
CA PRO A 408 22.23 -28.41 1.44
C PRO A 408 22.95 -27.81 0.22
N PHE A 409 22.21 -27.21 -0.72
CA PHE A 409 22.74 -26.60 -1.93
C PHE A 409 22.96 -25.10 -1.72
N GLY A 410 24.16 -24.65 -2.07
CA GLY A 410 24.54 -23.24 -2.00
C GLY A 410 23.93 -22.42 -3.14
N LEU A 411 23.84 -21.11 -2.92
CA LEU A 411 23.48 -20.12 -3.91
C LEU A 411 24.66 -19.84 -4.85
N ASP A 412 24.35 -19.60 -6.11
CA ASP A 412 25.33 -19.22 -7.12
C ASP A 412 24.74 -18.28 -8.18
N ARG A 413 25.49 -18.10 -9.27
CA ARG A 413 25.18 -17.20 -10.37
C ARG A 413 24.38 -17.87 -11.50
N GLU A 414 24.01 -19.13 -11.32
CA GLU A 414 23.17 -19.88 -12.24
C GLU A 414 21.70 -19.84 -11.79
N TYR A 415 20.81 -19.99 -12.76
CA TYR A 415 19.39 -20.05 -12.45
C TYR A 415 19.02 -21.41 -11.86
N HIS A 416 18.39 -21.35 -10.69
CA HIS A 416 17.73 -22.49 -10.08
C HIS A 416 16.24 -22.21 -9.93
N HIS A 417 15.45 -23.27 -10.09
CA HIS A 417 14.00 -23.24 -9.90
C HIS A 417 13.69 -23.58 -8.44
N TYR A 418 13.10 -22.65 -7.71
CA TYR A 418 12.67 -22.85 -6.33
C TYR A 418 11.16 -22.99 -6.28
N THR A 419 10.68 -23.94 -5.48
CA THR A 419 9.25 -24.06 -5.19
C THR A 419 9.03 -24.27 -3.71
N LEU A 420 8.28 -23.39 -3.06
CA LEU A 420 7.79 -23.57 -1.69
C LEU A 420 6.33 -24.05 -1.76
N THR A 421 6.06 -25.25 -1.25
CA THR A 421 4.69 -25.76 -1.07
C THR A 421 4.35 -25.84 0.41
N ILE A 422 3.14 -25.41 0.75
CA ILE A 422 2.49 -25.64 2.02
C ILE A 422 1.22 -26.43 1.71
N HIS A 423 1.12 -27.61 2.28
CA HIS A 423 -0.05 -28.48 2.15
C HIS A 423 -0.98 -28.30 3.36
N PRO A 424 -2.29 -28.54 3.19
CA PRO A 424 -3.19 -28.63 4.33
C PRO A 424 -2.73 -29.76 5.27
N VAL A 425 -3.13 -29.69 6.53
CA VAL A 425 -2.89 -30.78 7.49
C VAL A 425 -3.50 -32.07 6.93
N SER A 426 -2.64 -33.02 6.60
CA SER A 426 -3.01 -34.29 5.97
C SER A 426 -2.77 -35.45 6.92
N THR A 427 -3.65 -36.45 6.90
CA THR A 427 -3.43 -37.74 7.57
C THR A 427 -2.42 -38.61 6.83
N ASN A 428 -2.12 -38.29 5.56
CA ASN A 428 -1.13 -38.99 4.77
C ASN A 428 0.29 -38.48 5.10
N GLN A 429 1.04 -39.30 5.82
CA GLN A 429 2.42 -38.99 6.25
C GLN A 429 3.41 -38.84 5.07
N SER A 430 3.05 -39.27 3.87
CA SER A 430 3.90 -39.16 2.67
C SER A 430 3.91 -37.75 2.04
N ILE A 431 2.96 -36.89 2.40
CA ILE A 431 2.91 -35.50 1.91
C ILE A 431 3.45 -34.59 3.03
N PRO A 432 4.60 -33.92 2.84
CA PRO A 432 5.10 -33.02 3.86
C PRO A 432 4.18 -31.81 4.03
N ALA A 433 3.93 -31.37 5.26
CA ALA A 433 3.13 -30.18 5.52
C ALA A 433 3.75 -28.90 4.89
N ILE A 434 5.09 -28.84 4.85
CA ILE A 434 5.83 -27.81 4.13
C ILE A 434 7.07 -28.43 3.47
N ALA A 435 7.38 -28.00 2.25
CA ALA A 435 8.59 -28.41 1.55
C ALA A 435 9.12 -27.30 0.63
N LEU A 436 10.45 -27.17 0.61
CA LEU A 436 11.22 -26.41 -0.35
C LEU A 436 11.81 -27.38 -1.37
N TYR A 437 11.59 -27.09 -2.64
CA TYR A 437 12.14 -27.79 -3.78
C TYR A 437 13.17 -26.89 -4.48
N MET A 438 14.18 -27.52 -5.07
CA MET A 438 15.15 -26.90 -5.97
C MET A 438 15.28 -27.79 -7.21
N ASP A 439 15.14 -27.20 -8.39
CA ASP A 439 15.26 -27.88 -9.69
C ASP A 439 14.40 -29.15 -9.83
N GLY A 440 13.19 -29.10 -9.27
CA GLY A 440 12.22 -30.20 -9.33
C GLY A 440 12.34 -31.24 -8.20
N HIS A 441 13.33 -31.12 -7.32
CA HIS A 441 13.58 -32.08 -6.25
C HIS A 441 13.40 -31.46 -4.86
N VAL A 442 12.87 -32.23 -3.90
CA VAL A 442 12.77 -31.81 -2.50
C VAL A 442 14.18 -31.61 -1.94
N VAL A 443 14.47 -30.42 -1.43
CA VAL A 443 15.75 -30.13 -0.76
C VAL A 443 15.62 -30.08 0.74
N VAL A 444 14.47 -29.58 1.24
CA VAL A 444 14.13 -29.58 2.66
C VAL A 444 12.63 -29.73 2.81
N SER A 445 12.19 -30.56 3.75
CA SER A 445 10.78 -30.67 4.09
C SER A 445 10.61 -30.88 5.60
N LYS A 446 9.39 -30.65 6.08
CA LYS A 446 9.01 -30.94 7.46
C LYS A 446 7.56 -31.42 7.52
N ALA A 447 7.39 -32.71 7.79
CA ALA A 447 6.06 -33.35 7.85
C ALA A 447 5.22 -32.85 9.03
N ASN A 448 5.84 -32.64 10.20
CA ASN A 448 5.17 -32.16 11.41
C ASN A 448 5.19 -30.62 11.57
N TRP A 449 5.29 -29.88 10.46
CA TRP A 449 5.21 -28.43 10.50
C TRP A 449 3.75 -28.00 10.63
N ASN A 450 3.40 -27.38 11.75
CA ASN A 450 2.04 -26.91 12.00
C ASN A 450 1.93 -25.44 11.59
N TYR A 451 0.96 -25.12 10.75
CA TYR A 451 0.69 -23.75 10.36
C TYR A 451 0.40 -22.88 11.60
N PRO A 452 1.13 -21.78 11.84
CA PRO A 452 0.94 -20.95 13.01
C PRO A 452 -0.32 -20.10 12.88
N ARG A 453 -1.40 -20.42 13.60
CA ARG A 453 -2.66 -19.64 13.55
C ARG A 453 -2.47 -18.16 13.86
N GLU A 454 -1.51 -17.86 14.71
CA GLU A 454 -1.10 -16.52 15.16
C GLU A 454 -0.59 -15.58 14.05
N ILE A 455 -0.14 -16.09 12.90
CA ILE A 455 0.22 -15.20 11.77
C ILE A 455 -0.99 -14.82 10.91
N GLY A 456 -2.19 -15.39 11.17
CA GLY A 456 -3.35 -15.24 10.29
C GLY A 456 -3.19 -16.08 9.03
N SER A 457 -4.27 -16.32 8.29
CA SER A 457 -4.25 -17.21 7.12
C SER A 457 -4.37 -16.49 5.78
N ILE A 458 -4.88 -15.26 5.73
CA ILE A 458 -5.07 -14.58 4.45
C ILE A 458 -3.73 -13.99 3.98
N VAL A 459 -3.37 -14.29 2.73
CA VAL A 459 -2.20 -13.71 2.09
C VAL A 459 -2.52 -12.29 1.65
N ARG A 460 -1.76 -11.33 2.18
CA ARG A 460 -1.87 -9.89 1.87
C ARG A 460 -0.94 -9.46 0.74
N GLY A 461 -0.01 -10.32 0.35
CA GLY A 461 0.84 -10.16 -0.81
C GLY A 461 2.08 -11.03 -0.70
N ILE A 462 2.83 -11.14 -1.79
CA ILE A 462 4.09 -11.88 -1.84
C ILE A 462 5.19 -10.94 -2.30
N TRP A 463 6.25 -10.84 -1.49
CA TRP A 463 7.42 -10.01 -1.76
C TRP A 463 8.54 -10.87 -2.32
N PHE A 464 9.33 -10.33 -3.26
CA PHE A 464 10.59 -10.93 -3.72
C PHE A 464 11.75 -9.93 -3.63
N GLY A 465 12.92 -10.44 -3.27
CA GLY A 465 14.16 -9.66 -3.04
C GLY A 465 14.13 -8.74 -1.82
N SER A 466 13.01 -8.68 -1.10
CA SER A 466 12.75 -7.76 0.00
C SER A 466 11.59 -8.24 0.86
N ILE A 467 11.16 -7.40 1.80
CA ILE A 467 10.05 -7.62 2.72
C ILE A 467 9.42 -6.28 3.06
N GLU A 468 8.13 -6.27 3.41
CA GLU A 468 7.52 -5.09 4.01
C GLU A 468 8.36 -4.57 5.21
N PRO A 469 8.50 -3.24 5.40
CA PRO A 469 9.38 -2.67 6.41
C PRO A 469 9.18 -3.28 7.80
N LEU A 470 10.27 -3.69 8.45
CA LEU A 470 10.23 -4.33 9.77
C LEU A 470 9.88 -3.36 10.92
N ASN A 471 9.96 -2.05 10.67
CA ASN A 471 9.58 -1.01 11.62
C ASN A 471 8.10 -0.59 11.52
N ASP A 472 7.31 -1.23 10.63
CA ASP A 472 5.91 -0.90 10.31
C ASP A 472 5.67 0.55 9.89
N LYS A 473 6.70 1.25 9.40
CA LYS A 473 6.62 2.66 9.03
C LYS A 473 7.11 2.86 7.61
N TYR A 474 6.17 3.00 6.68
CA TYR A 474 6.48 3.38 5.30
C TYR A 474 7.06 4.79 5.16
N GLN A 475 6.95 5.65 6.16
CA GLN A 475 7.62 6.96 6.19
C GLN A 475 9.11 6.87 6.57
N SER A 476 9.56 5.75 7.14
CA SER A 476 10.96 5.55 7.52
C SER A 476 11.79 5.10 6.30
N PRO A 477 13.12 5.35 6.28
CA PRO A 477 13.98 4.76 5.25
C PRO A 477 13.77 3.24 5.16
N TRP A 478 13.81 2.71 3.94
CA TRP A 478 13.70 1.27 3.73
C TRP A 478 14.93 0.56 4.31
N ASP A 479 14.70 -0.51 5.08
CA ASP A 479 15.80 -1.32 5.62
C ASP A 479 16.34 -2.24 4.54
N ASN A 480 17.44 -1.83 3.92
CA ASN A 480 18.09 -2.61 2.86
C ASN A 480 18.95 -3.77 3.39
N SER A 481 19.19 -3.86 4.71
CA SER A 481 20.04 -4.90 5.29
C SER A 481 19.44 -6.31 5.17
N VAL A 482 18.14 -6.40 4.88
CA VAL A 482 17.41 -7.66 4.69
C VAL A 482 17.08 -7.96 3.24
N ASN A 483 17.44 -7.09 2.30
CA ASN A 483 17.15 -7.29 0.88
C ASN A 483 18.19 -8.20 0.23
N LEU A 484 17.75 -8.99 -0.75
CA LEU A 484 18.61 -9.87 -1.54
C LEU A 484 18.86 -9.26 -2.93
N GLU A 485 20.14 -9.11 -3.28
CA GLU A 485 20.54 -8.81 -4.65
C GLU A 485 20.46 -10.08 -5.52
N ALA A 486 19.50 -10.13 -6.44
CA ALA A 486 19.24 -11.30 -7.25
C ALA A 486 18.47 -10.95 -8.54
N THR A 487 18.49 -11.87 -9.50
CA THR A 487 17.62 -11.83 -10.68
C THR A 487 16.52 -12.85 -10.53
N PHE A 488 15.27 -12.42 -10.71
CA PHE A 488 14.06 -13.23 -10.65
C PHE A 488 13.41 -13.35 -12.02
N ARG A 489 12.78 -14.49 -12.28
CA ARG A 489 11.95 -14.70 -13.48
C ARG A 489 10.87 -15.74 -13.22
N ASP A 490 9.83 -15.71 -14.05
CA ASP A 490 8.86 -16.80 -14.18
C ASP A 490 8.24 -17.25 -12.84
N ILE A 491 7.60 -16.30 -12.15
CA ILE A 491 6.99 -16.50 -10.83
C ILE A 491 5.58 -17.04 -11.00
N HIS A 492 5.23 -18.08 -10.26
CA HIS A 492 3.89 -18.65 -10.24
C HIS A 492 3.38 -18.82 -8.81
N VAL A 493 2.08 -18.68 -8.63
CA VAL A 493 1.41 -18.88 -7.35
C VAL A 493 0.16 -19.72 -7.56
N TRP A 494 -0.08 -20.71 -6.69
CA TRP A 494 -1.28 -21.54 -6.68
C TRP A 494 -1.95 -21.53 -5.31
N GLU A 495 -3.28 -21.55 -5.30
CA GLU A 495 -4.15 -21.81 -4.12
C GLU A 495 -4.25 -23.32 -3.81
N LYS A 496 -3.18 -24.08 -4.10
CA LYS A 496 -3.04 -25.51 -3.81
C LYS A 496 -1.60 -25.87 -3.48
N GLY A 497 -1.38 -26.93 -2.71
CA GLY A 497 -0.07 -27.54 -2.55
C GLY A 497 0.22 -28.49 -3.71
N LEU A 498 1.18 -28.17 -4.57
CA LEU A 498 1.54 -29.01 -5.72
C LEU A 498 2.24 -30.31 -5.25
N SER A 499 1.96 -31.41 -5.95
CA SER A 499 2.68 -32.67 -5.80
C SER A 499 4.11 -32.61 -6.34
N SER A 500 4.97 -33.54 -5.92
CA SER A 500 6.34 -33.63 -6.43
C SER A 500 6.38 -33.86 -7.95
N GLU A 501 5.44 -34.62 -8.50
CA GLU A 501 5.29 -34.87 -9.93
C GLU A 501 4.92 -33.60 -10.69
N GLU A 502 3.96 -32.82 -10.18
CA GLU A 502 3.59 -31.52 -10.76
C GLU A 502 4.76 -30.53 -10.75
N ILE A 503 5.54 -30.49 -9.65
CA ILE A 503 6.71 -29.61 -9.51
C ILE A 503 7.82 -30.03 -10.47
N LEU A 504 8.09 -31.32 -10.61
CA LEU A 504 9.07 -31.85 -11.55
C LEU A 504 8.67 -31.54 -13.00
N HIS A 505 7.37 -31.70 -13.32
CA HIS A 505 6.84 -31.32 -14.63
C HIS A 505 7.00 -29.82 -14.90
N LEU A 506 6.62 -28.96 -13.94
CA LEU A 506 6.80 -27.51 -14.03
C LEU A 506 8.26 -27.12 -14.30
N TYR A 507 9.20 -27.72 -13.57
CA TYR A 507 10.63 -27.51 -13.79
C TYR A 507 11.05 -27.82 -15.22
N HIS A 508 10.67 -28.99 -15.75
CA HIS A 508 11.07 -29.40 -17.09
C HIS A 508 10.43 -28.56 -18.20
N THR A 509 9.17 -28.17 -18.03
CA THR A 509 8.44 -27.34 -19.00
C THR A 509 9.02 -25.94 -19.08
N ASN A 510 9.45 -25.36 -17.95
CA ASN A 510 9.95 -23.99 -17.89
C ASN A 510 11.48 -23.88 -17.90
N LYS A 511 12.19 -25.01 -17.97
CA LYS A 511 13.66 -25.04 -18.00
C LYS A 511 14.18 -24.21 -19.18
N PRO A 512 15.10 -23.25 -18.96
CA PRO A 512 15.71 -22.51 -20.05
C PRO A 512 16.37 -23.48 -21.05
N LYS A 513 15.99 -23.40 -22.32
CA LYS A 513 16.70 -24.14 -23.38
C LYS A 513 18.15 -23.67 -23.38
N LYS A 514 19.11 -24.58 -23.19
CA LYS A 514 20.53 -24.25 -23.32
C LYS A 514 20.74 -23.62 -24.69
N SER A 515 21.25 -22.39 -24.71
CA SER A 515 21.77 -21.75 -25.92
C SER A 515 22.82 -22.70 -26.52
N THR A 516 22.49 -23.33 -27.65
CA THR A 516 23.50 -23.97 -28.49
C THR A 516 24.39 -22.86 -29.01
N ARG A 517 25.53 -22.64 -28.36
CA ARG A 517 26.65 -21.90 -28.97
C ARG A 517 26.95 -22.59 -30.29
N LYS A 518 26.50 -22.02 -31.42
CA LYS A 518 27.07 -22.33 -32.73
C LYS A 518 28.56 -22.02 -32.60
N LYS A 519 29.40 -23.05 -32.54
CA LYS A 519 30.83 -22.92 -32.84
C LYS A 519 30.89 -22.38 -34.27
N LEU A 520 31.20 -21.09 -34.41
CA LEU A 520 31.74 -20.57 -35.65
C LEU A 520 33.08 -21.27 -35.84
N SER A 521 33.09 -22.30 -36.67
CA SER A 521 34.31 -22.84 -37.26
C SER A 521 34.88 -21.75 -38.18
N HIS A 522 35.92 -21.07 -37.74
CA HIS A 522 36.85 -20.45 -38.67
C HIS A 522 37.60 -21.59 -39.36
N ASN A 523 37.24 -21.85 -40.61
CA ASN A 523 38.17 -22.48 -41.53
C ASN A 523 39.01 -21.37 -42.17
N THR A 524 40.31 -21.56 -42.01
CA THR A 524 41.45 -20.92 -42.67
C THR A 524 41.30 -20.74 -44.17
#